data_AF-A0A957XWJ8-F1
#
_entry.id   AF-A0A957XWJ8-F1
#
_cell.length_a   1.000
_cell.length_b   1.000
_cell.length_c   1.000
_cell.angle_alpha   90.00
_cell.angle_beta   90.00
_cell.angle_gamma   90.00
#
_symmetry.space_group_name_H-M   'P 1'
#
loop_
_entity.id
_entity.type
_entity.pdbx_description
1 polymer ?
#
loop_
_entity_poly.entity_id
_entity_poly.type
_entity_poly.pdbx_seq_one_letter_code
_entity_poly.pdbx_strand_id
1 'polypeptide(L)'
;MLRKRTLLLSLVVLSLLLVLLPGAGFAGAADKGAANSAQPYQSRPSAGGPTVFVRAEIASGTDAHELASQPFAAASRFLALHQNELGLAGAANDMALDQVDVDELGLTHVRLQQQISAVPVYGGELILHFSVDGESVYAISGAYLPDIQVNTRATVTAQDALDTALQAMPGASVQEKPSLVVYSQQINPRVVGDHLAWLVTLYDQSTPARNQYVIDAHSGSVLFTLNLLMTGRSRYTYNAFHGTSLPGTLVRIEGQGPYGDADVDNAHDFAGATYDYYFNTHGRDSYDDAGAPLASTAHYGVNYA
;
A
#
# COMPACT_ATOMS: atom_id res chain seq x y z
N MET A 1 -5.97 40.25 8.10
CA MET A 1 -4.99 39.55 7.23
C MET A 1 -4.78 38.14 7.77
N LEU A 2 -5.54 37.17 7.28
CA LEU A 2 -5.37 35.75 7.67
C LEU A 2 -4.23 35.15 6.84
N ARG A 3 -3.14 34.77 7.51
CA ARG A 3 -2.06 33.95 6.92
C ARG A 3 -2.61 32.55 6.65
N LYS A 4 -2.75 32.19 5.37
CA LYS A 4 -2.95 30.80 4.94
C LYS A 4 -1.72 30.00 5.35
N ARG A 5 -1.87 29.03 6.25
CA ARG A 5 -0.89 27.98 6.47
C ARG A 5 -1.04 26.98 5.34
N THR A 6 -0.02 26.89 4.49
CA THR A 6 0.10 25.87 3.46
C THR A 6 0.39 24.54 4.18
N LEU A 7 -0.59 23.64 4.26
CA LEU A 7 -0.31 22.25 4.61
C LEU A 7 0.41 21.61 3.41
N LEU A 8 1.62 21.12 3.65
CA LEU A 8 2.28 20.19 2.75
C LEU A 8 1.45 18.90 2.75
N LEU A 9 0.83 18.60 1.60
CA LEU A 9 0.14 17.34 1.37
C LEU A 9 1.21 16.30 1.06
N SER A 10 1.49 15.40 2.00
CA SER A 10 2.32 14.23 1.77
C SER A 10 1.63 13.34 0.74
N LEU A 11 2.35 12.96 -0.31
CA LEU A 11 1.92 11.96 -1.28
C LEU A 11 1.88 10.61 -0.54
N VAL A 12 0.70 10.13 -0.16
CA VAL A 12 0.55 8.78 0.40
C VAL A 12 0.61 7.81 -0.78
N VAL A 13 1.82 7.45 -1.20
CA VAL A 13 1.99 6.24 -1.99
C VAL A 13 1.59 5.11 -1.06
N LEU A 14 0.51 4.41 -1.40
CA LEU A 14 0.00 3.27 -0.65
C LEU A 14 1.11 2.23 -0.57
N SER A 15 1.87 2.26 0.52
CA SER A 15 2.84 1.23 0.87
C SER A 15 2.02 -0.04 1.07
N LEU A 16 2.37 -1.10 0.33
CA LEU A 16 1.81 -2.42 0.54
C LEU A 16 2.18 -2.83 1.97
N LEU A 17 1.25 -2.66 2.91
CA LEU A 17 1.44 -3.05 4.30
C LEU A 17 1.55 -4.58 4.32
N LEU A 18 2.77 -5.10 4.45
CA LEU A 18 2.97 -6.52 4.70
C LEU A 18 2.41 -6.81 6.10
N VAL A 19 1.21 -7.37 6.14
CA VAL A 19 0.61 -7.87 7.38
C VAL A 19 1.52 -8.97 7.91
N LEU A 20 2.21 -8.68 9.03
CA LEU A 20 2.80 -9.70 9.88
C LEU A 20 1.67 -10.57 10.42
N LEU A 21 1.44 -11.73 9.79
CA LEU A 21 0.60 -12.77 10.37
C LEU A 21 1.24 -13.22 11.69
N PRO A 22 0.51 -13.20 12.82
CA PRO A 22 0.99 -13.80 14.05
C PRO A 22 0.86 -15.33 13.95
N GLY A 23 1.97 -16.04 14.12
CA GLY A 23 1.97 -17.41 14.60
C GLY A 23 1.97 -18.52 13.55
N ALA A 24 3.16 -18.83 13.03
CA ALA A 24 3.54 -20.22 12.77
C ALA A 24 4.84 -20.46 13.52
N GLY A 25 4.74 -21.13 14.67
CA GLY A 25 5.90 -21.52 15.46
C GLY A 25 6.78 -22.47 14.65
N PHE A 26 8.06 -22.13 14.50
CA PHE A 26 9.07 -23.08 14.07
C PHE A 26 9.98 -23.37 15.25
N ALA A 27 9.73 -24.54 15.86
CA ALA A 27 10.67 -25.16 16.76
C ALA A 27 11.90 -25.58 15.96
N GLY A 28 13.04 -25.03 16.32
CA GLY A 28 14.36 -25.44 15.83
C GLY A 28 15.39 -25.05 16.87
N ALA A 29 15.79 -26.03 17.68
CA ALA A 29 16.81 -25.87 18.70
C ALA A 29 18.11 -25.36 18.06
N ALA A 30 18.72 -24.34 18.67
CA ALA A 30 20.11 -23.99 18.40
C ALA A 30 20.86 -23.76 19.70
N ASP A 31 21.93 -24.53 19.77
CA ASP A 31 22.94 -24.71 20.79
C ASP A 31 23.61 -23.40 21.22
N LYS A 32 23.99 -23.32 22.50
CA LYS A 32 24.74 -22.18 23.05
C LYS A 32 26.22 -22.39 22.79
N GLY A 33 26.77 -21.75 21.77
CA GLY A 33 28.22 -21.62 21.63
C GLY A 33 28.70 -21.13 20.27
N ALA A 34 29.64 -20.18 20.33
CA ALA A 34 30.47 -19.62 19.25
C ALA A 34 29.88 -18.47 18.41
N ALA A 35 30.56 -17.32 18.50
CA ALA A 35 30.42 -16.19 17.59
C ALA A 35 30.69 -16.65 16.14
N ASN A 36 29.74 -16.43 15.24
CA ASN A 36 29.95 -16.57 13.80
C ASN A 36 28.96 -15.67 13.06
N SER A 37 29.50 -14.91 12.10
CA SER A 37 28.79 -14.08 11.11
C SER A 37 27.50 -14.75 10.62
N ALA A 38 26.36 -14.26 11.08
CA ALA A 38 25.06 -14.71 10.58
C ALA A 38 24.91 -14.21 9.13
N GLN A 39 24.85 -15.14 8.19
CA GLN A 39 24.54 -14.85 6.78
C GLN A 39 23.21 -14.06 6.72
N PRO A 40 23.13 -12.96 5.95
CA PRO A 40 21.91 -12.17 5.86
C PRO A 40 20.75 -13.04 5.39
N TYR A 41 19.66 -13.04 6.17
CA TYR A 41 18.42 -13.68 5.72
C TYR A 41 17.80 -12.78 4.66
N GLN A 42 17.79 -13.24 3.40
CA GLN A 42 17.15 -12.58 2.27
C GLN A 42 15.88 -13.33 1.91
N SER A 43 14.71 -12.69 2.00
CA SER A 43 13.53 -13.20 1.31
C SER A 43 13.45 -12.55 -0.07
N ARG A 44 13.58 -13.39 -1.10
CA ARG A 44 13.24 -13.04 -2.48
C ARG A 44 11.91 -13.71 -2.81
N PRO A 45 10.90 -12.97 -3.33
CA PRO A 45 9.85 -13.61 -4.11
C PRO A 45 10.52 -14.36 -5.26
N SER A 46 10.03 -15.57 -5.59
CA SER A 46 10.52 -16.50 -6.63
C SER A 46 11.57 -15.96 -7.62
N ALA A 47 12.66 -16.72 -7.79
CA ALA A 47 13.75 -16.55 -8.78
C ALA A 47 13.60 -15.35 -9.75
N GLY A 48 14.03 -14.16 -9.32
CA GLY A 48 14.09 -12.96 -10.16
C GLY A 48 13.22 -11.77 -9.73
N GLY A 49 12.41 -11.88 -8.68
CA GLY A 49 11.70 -10.73 -8.10
C GLY A 49 12.65 -9.75 -7.37
N PRO A 50 12.26 -8.48 -7.21
CA PRO A 50 13.05 -7.50 -6.46
C PRO A 50 13.27 -7.98 -5.02
N THR A 51 14.41 -7.63 -4.42
CA THR A 51 14.68 -7.90 -2.99
C THR A 51 13.57 -7.26 -2.16
N VAL A 52 12.92 -8.02 -1.25
CA VAL A 52 11.79 -7.51 -0.44
C VAL A 52 12.17 -7.28 1.03
N PHE A 53 13.13 -8.04 1.56
CA PHE A 53 13.57 -7.88 2.94
C PHE A 53 14.96 -8.49 3.16
N VAL A 54 15.85 -7.74 3.82
CA VAL A 54 17.14 -8.22 4.32
C VAL A 54 17.24 -7.92 5.81
N ARG A 55 17.44 -8.95 6.64
CA ARG A 55 17.74 -8.79 8.07
C ARG A 55 19.16 -9.25 8.37
N ALA A 56 19.99 -8.30 8.81
CA ALA A 56 21.33 -8.52 9.30
C ALA A 56 21.77 -7.28 10.08
N GLU A 57 22.53 -7.46 11.15
CA GLU A 57 23.20 -6.35 11.84
C GLU A 57 24.50 -6.02 11.11
N ILE A 58 24.50 -4.91 10.38
CA ILE A 58 25.61 -4.48 9.54
C ILE A 58 26.09 -3.12 10.05
N ALA A 59 27.22 -3.15 10.77
CA ALA A 59 27.86 -1.95 11.33
C ALA A 59 28.90 -1.30 10.41
N SER A 60 29.22 -1.91 9.27
CA SER A 60 30.20 -1.33 8.34
C SER A 60 29.56 -0.18 7.55
N GLY A 61 30.19 0.99 7.58
CA GLY A 61 29.76 2.15 6.77
C GLY A 61 28.68 3.03 7.39
N THR A 62 28.28 2.76 8.63
CA THR A 62 27.35 3.55 9.45
C THR A 62 28.11 4.53 10.36
N ASP A 63 27.51 5.69 10.64
CA ASP A 63 28.05 6.68 11.57
C ASP A 63 26.87 7.42 12.22
N ALA A 64 26.78 7.36 13.55
CA ALA A 64 25.65 7.90 14.30
C ALA A 64 25.52 9.43 14.14
N HIS A 65 26.65 10.13 14.04
CA HIS A 65 26.66 11.59 13.89
C HIS A 65 26.20 12.02 12.50
N GLU A 66 26.60 11.30 11.45
CA GLU A 66 26.12 11.49 10.08
C GLU A 66 24.64 11.13 9.97
N LEU A 67 24.18 10.03 10.59
CA LEU A 67 22.75 9.69 10.61
C LEU A 67 21.91 10.82 11.21
N ALA A 68 22.35 11.40 12.32
CA ALA A 68 21.66 12.49 12.99
C ALA A 68 21.65 13.80 12.20
N SER A 69 22.72 14.10 11.44
CA SER A 69 22.89 15.38 10.73
C SER A 69 22.51 15.34 9.26
N GLN A 70 22.67 14.18 8.61
CA GLN A 70 22.56 13.94 7.17
C GLN A 70 22.02 12.51 6.90
N PRO A 71 20.79 12.18 7.31
CA PRO A 71 20.25 10.81 7.26
C PRO A 71 20.25 10.21 5.85
N PHE A 72 19.99 11.02 4.82
CA PHE A 72 20.09 10.57 3.43
C PHE A 72 21.52 10.18 3.03
N ALA A 73 22.52 10.93 3.47
CA ALA A 73 23.93 10.64 3.17
C ALA A 73 24.37 9.36 3.87
N ALA A 74 24.01 9.18 5.14
CA ALA A 74 24.28 7.96 5.90
C ALA A 74 23.66 6.72 5.22
N ALA A 75 22.38 6.81 4.83
CA ALA A 75 21.69 5.72 4.14
C ALA A 75 22.27 5.43 2.76
N SER A 76 22.54 6.47 1.95
CA SER A 76 23.11 6.31 0.61
C SER A 76 24.51 5.70 0.66
N ARG A 77 25.33 6.11 1.63
CA ARG A 77 26.67 5.54 1.85
C ARG A 77 26.59 4.07 2.21
N PHE A 78 25.69 3.71 3.12
CA PHE A 78 25.45 2.32 3.49
C PHE A 78 25.05 1.48 2.26
N LEU A 79 24.07 1.94 1.47
CA LEU A 79 23.65 1.26 0.25
C LEU A 79 24.82 1.09 -0.74
N ALA A 80 25.64 2.12 -0.94
CA ALA A 80 26.78 2.07 -1.85
C ALA A 80 27.85 1.05 -1.44
N LEU A 81 28.12 0.94 -0.13
CA LEU A 81 29.09 -0.02 0.41
C LEU A 81 28.61 -1.47 0.30
N HIS A 82 27.30 -1.71 0.50
CA HIS A 82 26.72 -3.05 0.57
C HIS A 82 25.96 -3.49 -0.69
N GLN A 83 26.00 -2.69 -1.76
CA GLN A 83 25.18 -2.89 -2.96
C GLN A 83 25.31 -4.29 -3.60
N ASN A 84 26.51 -4.87 -3.62
CA ASN A 84 26.75 -6.17 -4.24
C ASN A 84 26.18 -7.32 -3.39
N GLU A 85 26.35 -7.22 -2.07
CA GLU A 85 25.89 -8.22 -1.11
C GLU A 85 24.36 -8.24 -1.00
N LEU A 86 23.74 -7.05 -1.14
CA LEU A 86 22.30 -6.85 -1.03
C LEU A 86 21.57 -6.97 -2.39
N GLY A 87 22.30 -7.02 -3.50
CA GLY A 87 21.71 -6.98 -4.84
C GLY A 87 21.01 -5.64 -5.14
N LEU A 88 21.57 -4.53 -4.65
CA LEU A 88 21.04 -3.16 -4.75
C LEU A 88 21.99 -2.27 -5.56
N ALA A 89 22.66 -2.83 -6.56
CA ALA A 89 23.55 -2.08 -7.44
C ALA A 89 22.81 -0.89 -8.07
N GLY A 90 23.35 0.32 -7.91
CA GLY A 90 22.74 1.56 -8.41
C GLY A 90 21.78 2.26 -7.44
N ALA A 91 21.23 1.57 -6.43
CA ALA A 91 20.20 2.12 -5.54
C ALA A 91 20.63 3.43 -4.84
N ALA A 92 21.90 3.55 -4.43
CA ALA A 92 22.40 4.77 -3.78
C ALA A 92 22.30 6.04 -4.65
N ASN A 93 22.20 5.90 -5.98
CA ASN A 93 22.11 7.03 -6.92
C ASN A 93 20.68 7.34 -7.35
N ASP A 94 19.80 6.34 -7.29
CA ASP A 94 18.43 6.44 -7.81
C ASP A 94 17.41 6.80 -6.71
N MET A 95 17.87 6.91 -5.46
CA MET A 95 17.01 7.14 -4.31
C MET A 95 16.96 8.62 -3.91
N ALA A 96 15.80 9.05 -3.43
CA ALA A 96 15.60 10.32 -2.76
C ALA A 96 15.05 10.08 -1.34
N LEU A 97 15.44 10.93 -0.39
CA LEU A 97 14.88 10.88 0.96
C LEU A 97 13.39 11.22 0.94
N ASP A 98 12.56 10.34 1.50
CA ASP A 98 11.12 10.55 1.65
C ASP A 98 10.78 10.91 3.10
N GLN A 99 11.19 10.06 4.05
CA GLN A 99 10.85 10.23 5.47
C GLN A 99 11.98 9.76 6.38
N VAL A 100 12.08 10.41 7.55
CA VAL A 100 12.87 9.92 8.69
C VAL A 100 11.98 9.90 9.91
N ASP A 101 11.94 8.77 10.61
CA ASP A 101 11.19 8.60 11.84
C ASP A 101 11.99 7.80 12.87
N VAL A 102 11.65 7.96 14.14
CA VAL A 102 12.20 7.20 15.26
C VAL A 102 11.04 6.51 15.95
N ASP A 103 11.12 5.19 16.09
CA ASP A 103 10.03 4.42 16.71
C ASP A 103 10.11 4.40 18.25
N GLU A 104 9.12 3.75 18.88
CA GLU A 104 9.03 3.63 20.34
C GLU A 104 10.19 2.82 20.95
N LEU A 105 10.90 2.02 20.14
CA LEU A 105 12.08 1.26 20.55
C LEU A 105 13.37 2.06 20.39
N GLY A 106 13.30 3.28 19.85
CA GLY A 106 14.43 4.16 19.60
C GLY A 106 15.19 3.87 18.30
N LEU A 107 14.65 3.03 17.42
CA LEU A 107 15.27 2.72 16.13
C LEU A 107 14.98 3.83 15.15
N THR A 108 15.99 4.22 14.36
CA THR A 108 15.82 5.26 13.33
C THR A 108 15.50 4.62 11.99
N HIS A 109 14.38 5.01 11.40
CA HIS A 109 13.93 4.57 10.08
C HIS A 109 14.20 5.65 9.05
N VAL A 110 14.98 5.32 8.02
CA VAL A 110 15.23 6.21 6.89
C VAL A 110 14.56 5.61 5.66
N ARG A 111 13.45 6.22 5.24
CA ARG A 111 12.64 5.83 4.08
C ARG A 111 13.12 6.58 2.84
N LEU A 112 13.43 5.83 1.80
CA LEU A 112 13.94 6.30 0.53
C LEU A 112 13.00 5.89 -0.60
N GLN A 113 12.63 6.84 -1.45
CA GLN A 113 11.81 6.63 -2.64
C GLN A 113 12.71 6.60 -3.88
N GLN A 114 12.61 5.54 -4.68
CA GLN A 114 13.32 5.46 -5.96
C GLN A 114 12.71 6.46 -6.93
N GLN A 115 13.55 7.18 -7.69
CA GLN A 115 13.16 8.17 -8.67
C GLN A 115 13.96 8.04 -9.96
N ILE A 116 13.30 8.28 -11.09
CA ILE A 116 13.95 8.41 -12.40
C ILE A 116 13.62 9.80 -12.93
N SER A 117 14.65 10.64 -13.11
CA SER A 117 14.47 12.05 -13.49
C SER A 117 13.45 12.79 -12.61
N ALA A 118 13.52 12.57 -11.29
CA ALA A 118 12.61 13.10 -10.27
C ALA A 118 11.15 12.59 -10.33
N VAL A 119 10.83 11.60 -11.17
CA VAL A 119 9.54 10.91 -11.16
C VAL A 119 9.64 9.68 -10.26
N PRO A 120 8.76 9.51 -9.25
CA PRO A 120 8.80 8.37 -8.35
C PRO A 120 8.50 7.06 -9.09
N VAL A 121 9.25 6.00 -8.76
CA VAL A 121 8.99 4.63 -9.22
C VAL A 121 7.96 3.98 -8.30
N TYR A 122 6.82 3.59 -8.86
CA TYR A 122 5.75 2.95 -8.10
C TYR A 122 6.22 1.62 -7.50
N GLY A 123 6.11 1.49 -6.17
CA GLY A 123 6.58 0.32 -5.43
C GLY A 123 8.11 0.25 -5.23
N GLY A 124 8.87 1.21 -5.78
CA GLY A 124 10.32 1.32 -5.57
C GLY A 124 10.63 2.14 -4.32
N GLU A 125 10.71 1.50 -3.17
CA GLU A 125 11.00 2.14 -1.88
C GLU A 125 11.98 1.27 -1.09
N LEU A 126 12.96 1.87 -0.44
CA LEU A 126 13.79 1.19 0.57
C LEU A 126 13.68 1.90 1.91
N ILE A 127 13.50 1.12 2.98
CA ILE A 127 13.54 1.59 4.35
C ILE A 127 14.76 0.98 5.01
N LEU A 128 15.70 1.81 5.44
CA LEU A 128 16.83 1.39 6.24
C LEU A 128 16.48 1.57 7.71
N HIS A 129 16.64 0.50 8.47
CA HIS A 129 16.34 0.50 9.89
C HIS A 129 17.65 0.49 10.69
N PHE A 130 18.00 1.62 11.29
CA PHE A 130 19.21 1.82 12.07
C PHE A 130 18.98 1.46 13.55
N SER A 131 20.02 0.91 14.19
CA SER A 131 20.04 0.62 15.63
C SER A 131 19.89 1.90 16.46
N VAL A 132 19.58 1.72 17.76
CA VAL A 132 19.34 2.83 18.70
C VAL A 132 20.58 3.73 18.86
N ASP A 133 21.77 3.15 18.79
CA ASP A 133 23.04 3.90 18.79
C ASP A 133 23.36 4.56 17.45
N GLY A 134 22.63 4.23 16.37
CA GLY A 134 22.89 4.70 15.01
C GLY A 134 24.15 4.11 14.37
N GLU A 135 24.80 3.14 15.01
CA GLU A 135 26.08 2.56 14.57
C GLU A 135 25.91 1.31 13.69
N SER A 136 24.69 0.82 13.46
CA SER A 136 24.43 -0.30 12.56
C SER A 136 23.08 -0.19 11.86
N VAL A 137 22.95 -0.86 10.71
CA VAL A 137 21.64 -1.16 10.09
C VAL A 137 21.27 -2.58 10.47
N TYR A 138 20.11 -2.80 11.09
CA TYR A 138 19.66 -4.12 11.52
C TYR A 138 18.71 -4.80 10.53
N ALA A 139 18.06 -3.99 9.68
CA ALA A 139 17.18 -4.46 8.62
C ALA A 139 17.09 -3.45 7.48
N ILE A 140 16.78 -3.96 6.30
CA ILE A 140 16.35 -3.19 5.14
C ILE A 140 15.08 -3.82 4.59
N SER A 141 14.06 -3.00 4.38
CA SER A 141 12.77 -3.43 3.86
C SER A 141 12.43 -2.68 2.59
N GLY A 142 11.55 -3.26 1.76
CA GLY A 142 11.06 -2.63 0.54
C GLY A 142 11.69 -3.22 -0.72
N ALA A 143 11.54 -2.54 -1.86
CA ALA A 143 11.98 -3.00 -3.17
C ALA A 143 12.75 -1.91 -3.93
N TYR A 144 13.75 -2.33 -4.69
CA TYR A 144 14.46 -1.51 -5.66
C TYR A 144 14.36 -2.18 -7.03
N LEU A 145 14.00 -1.40 -8.05
CA LEU A 145 13.78 -1.89 -9.41
C LEU A 145 14.90 -1.37 -10.32
N PRO A 146 15.94 -2.18 -10.61
CA PRO A 146 17.05 -1.75 -11.45
C PRO A 146 16.66 -1.70 -12.93
N ASP A 147 17.51 -1.04 -13.73
CA ASP A 147 17.50 -1.07 -15.20
C ASP A 147 16.19 -0.64 -15.88
N ILE A 148 15.39 0.20 -15.22
CA ILE A 148 14.16 0.76 -15.81
C ILE A 148 14.50 1.76 -16.92
N GLN A 149 13.88 1.59 -18.09
CA GLN A 149 14.05 2.50 -19.23
C GLN A 149 12.72 3.12 -19.64
N VAL A 150 12.56 4.41 -19.38
CA VAL A 150 11.31 5.13 -19.67
C VAL A 150 11.56 6.60 -20.03
N ASN A 151 10.79 7.13 -20.97
CA ASN A 151 10.71 8.57 -21.19
C ASN A 151 9.83 9.19 -20.08
N THR A 152 10.38 10.10 -19.29
CA THR A 152 9.69 10.73 -18.15
C THR A 152 8.91 11.99 -18.53
N ARG A 153 8.82 12.31 -19.83
CA ARG A 153 8.01 13.42 -20.35
C ARG A 153 6.65 12.94 -20.85
N ALA A 154 5.61 13.17 -20.05
CA ALA A 154 4.23 12.89 -20.42
C ALA A 154 3.77 13.69 -21.65
N THR A 155 3.04 13.03 -22.55
CA THR A 155 2.28 13.69 -23.64
C THR A 155 0.79 13.78 -23.32
N VAL A 156 0.29 12.90 -22.46
CA VAL A 156 -1.08 12.92 -21.91
C VAL A 156 -1.07 13.73 -20.62
N THR A 157 -2.00 14.68 -20.49
CA THR A 157 -2.09 15.50 -19.28
C THR A 157 -2.76 14.75 -18.14
N ALA A 158 -2.57 15.22 -16.90
CA ALA A 158 -3.28 14.71 -15.74
C ALA A 158 -4.81 14.77 -15.90
N GLN A 159 -5.33 15.79 -16.60
CA GLN A 159 -6.76 15.94 -16.84
C GLN A 159 -7.26 14.92 -17.86
N ASP A 160 -6.54 14.70 -18.96
CA ASP A 160 -6.92 13.70 -19.97
C ASP A 160 -6.94 12.27 -19.36
N ALA A 161 -5.97 11.97 -18.48
CA ALA A 161 -5.95 10.72 -17.74
C ALA A 161 -7.13 10.60 -16.76
N LEU A 162 -7.46 11.68 -16.05
CA LEU A 162 -8.65 11.71 -15.19
C LEU A 162 -9.94 11.49 -15.98
N ASP A 163 -10.09 12.15 -17.12
CA ASP A 163 -11.25 12.00 -17.99
C ASP A 163 -11.39 10.56 -18.49
N THR A 164 -10.26 9.92 -18.84
CA THR A 164 -10.21 8.50 -19.20
C THR A 164 -10.67 7.60 -18.04
N ALA A 165 -10.21 7.86 -16.81
CA ALA A 165 -10.64 7.10 -15.64
C ALA A 165 -12.14 7.28 -15.34
N LEU A 166 -12.66 8.51 -15.46
CA LEU A 166 -14.09 8.82 -15.24
C LEU A 166 -15.00 8.20 -16.30
N GLN A 167 -14.52 8.03 -17.54
CA GLN A 167 -15.22 7.27 -18.56
C GLN A 167 -15.31 5.77 -18.20
N ALA A 168 -14.26 5.22 -17.59
CA ALA A 168 -14.26 3.84 -17.11
C ALA A 168 -15.13 3.64 -15.85
N MET A 169 -15.39 4.70 -15.08
CA MET A 169 -16.20 4.66 -13.86
C MET A 169 -17.15 5.87 -13.76
N PRO A 170 -18.23 5.88 -14.58
CA PRO A 170 -19.17 7.00 -14.59
C PRO A 170 -19.80 7.23 -13.21
N GLY A 171 -19.88 8.50 -12.79
CA GLY A 171 -20.49 8.88 -11.51
C GLY A 171 -19.57 8.79 -10.29
N ALA A 172 -18.34 8.31 -10.45
CA ALA A 172 -17.35 8.31 -9.38
C ALA A 172 -16.83 9.71 -9.03
N SER A 173 -16.41 9.87 -7.78
CA SER A 173 -15.68 11.04 -7.30
C SER A 173 -14.18 10.79 -7.26
N VAL A 174 -13.42 11.87 -7.47
CA VAL A 174 -11.96 11.86 -7.41
C VAL A 174 -11.52 11.93 -5.95
N GLN A 175 -10.70 10.98 -5.52
CA GLN A 175 -10.20 10.94 -4.13
C GLN A 175 -8.97 11.84 -3.95
N GLU A 176 -8.08 11.84 -4.93
CA GLU A 176 -6.81 12.56 -4.90
C GLU A 176 -6.43 13.06 -6.29
N LYS A 177 -5.51 14.03 -6.35
CA LYS A 177 -5.02 14.52 -7.64
C LYS A 177 -4.27 13.41 -8.37
N PRO A 178 -4.43 13.29 -9.71
CA PRO A 178 -3.64 12.35 -10.49
C PRO A 178 -2.15 12.52 -10.23
N SER A 179 -1.47 11.41 -9.99
CA SER A 179 -0.05 11.38 -9.65
C SER A 179 0.76 10.72 -10.75
N LEU A 180 1.85 11.36 -11.19
CA LEU A 180 2.72 10.83 -12.22
C LEU A 180 3.77 9.91 -11.60
N VAL A 181 3.86 8.67 -12.10
CA VAL A 181 4.80 7.65 -11.61
C VAL A 181 5.46 6.93 -12.77
N VAL A 182 6.61 6.32 -12.51
CA VAL A 182 7.14 5.25 -13.33
C VAL A 182 6.54 3.92 -12.87
N TYR A 183 5.99 3.14 -13.79
CA TYR A 183 5.30 1.88 -13.52
C TYR A 183 5.94 0.77 -14.36
N SER A 184 6.47 -0.26 -13.70
CA SER A 184 7.28 -1.30 -14.35
C SER A 184 6.60 -2.66 -14.31
N GLN A 185 6.82 -3.46 -15.35
CA GLN A 185 6.51 -4.90 -15.35
C GLN A 185 7.15 -5.66 -14.17
N GLN A 186 8.26 -5.15 -13.61
CA GLN A 186 8.94 -5.78 -12.47
C GLN A 186 8.08 -5.80 -11.21
N ILE A 187 7.20 -4.80 -11.02
CA ILE A 187 6.24 -4.77 -9.91
C ILE A 187 4.89 -5.36 -10.28
N ASN A 188 4.49 -5.28 -11.56
CA ASN A 188 3.26 -5.87 -12.05
C ASN A 188 3.46 -6.60 -13.39
N PRO A 189 3.68 -7.92 -13.37
CA PRO A 189 3.91 -8.72 -14.57
C PRO A 189 2.75 -8.74 -15.59
N ARG A 190 1.57 -8.20 -15.24
CA ARG A 190 0.43 -8.07 -16.16
C ARG A 190 0.58 -6.87 -17.10
N VAL A 191 1.46 -5.92 -16.78
CA VAL A 191 1.82 -4.79 -17.64
C VAL A 191 3.13 -5.14 -18.34
N VAL A 192 3.20 -4.97 -19.65
CA VAL A 192 4.37 -5.33 -20.46
C VAL A 192 5.25 -4.10 -20.67
N GLY A 193 6.48 -4.15 -20.16
CA GLY A 193 7.46 -3.07 -20.26
C GLY A 193 7.39 -2.05 -19.11
N ASP A 194 8.15 -0.97 -19.29
CA ASP A 194 8.22 0.15 -18.35
C ASP A 194 7.48 1.36 -18.91
N HIS A 195 6.64 1.97 -18.09
CA HIS A 195 5.73 3.02 -18.49
C HIS A 195 5.88 4.24 -17.60
N LEU A 196 5.72 5.42 -18.20
CA LEU A 196 5.33 6.59 -17.44
C LEU A 196 3.80 6.54 -17.34
N ALA A 197 3.25 6.66 -16.15
CA ALA A 197 1.82 6.48 -15.93
C ALA A 197 1.25 7.50 -14.97
N TRP A 198 -0.02 7.85 -15.18
CA TRP A 198 -0.85 8.56 -14.21
C TRP A 198 -1.57 7.53 -13.34
N LEU A 199 -1.47 7.70 -12.02
CA LEU A 199 -2.33 7.04 -11.05
C LEU A 199 -3.55 7.91 -10.80
N VAL A 200 -4.74 7.36 -11.01
CA VAL A 200 -6.02 8.06 -10.77
C VAL A 200 -6.88 7.21 -9.84
N THR A 201 -7.11 7.67 -8.62
CA THR A 201 -7.95 6.98 -7.64
C THR A 201 -9.36 7.57 -7.63
N LEU A 202 -10.34 6.75 -8.00
CA LEU A 202 -11.75 7.08 -8.04
C LEU A 202 -12.54 6.27 -7.01
N TYR A 203 -13.64 6.85 -6.53
CA TYR A 203 -14.57 6.20 -5.60
C TYR A 203 -16.02 6.41 -6.04
N ASP A 204 -16.80 5.34 -6.10
CA ASP A 204 -18.25 5.43 -6.32
C ASP A 204 -18.98 5.16 -5.00
N GLN A 205 -19.81 6.14 -4.59
CA GLN A 205 -20.65 6.04 -3.39
C GLN A 205 -21.92 5.22 -3.61
N SER A 206 -22.42 5.16 -4.84
CA SER A 206 -23.65 4.43 -5.18
C SER A 206 -23.41 2.93 -5.24
N THR A 207 -22.25 2.54 -5.73
CA THR A 207 -21.72 1.17 -5.69
C THR A 207 -20.30 1.23 -5.13
N PRO A 208 -20.12 1.13 -3.79
CA PRO A 208 -18.84 1.06 -3.11
C PRO A 208 -17.79 0.29 -3.92
N ALA A 209 -17.00 1.08 -4.63
CA ALA A 209 -15.89 0.68 -5.45
C ALA A 209 -14.85 1.78 -5.31
N ARG A 210 -13.62 1.39 -4.97
CA ARG A 210 -12.49 2.29 -4.92
C ARG A 210 -11.45 1.76 -5.88
N ASN A 211 -11.35 2.34 -7.06
CA ASN A 211 -10.44 1.88 -8.10
C ASN A 211 -9.30 2.87 -8.28
N GLN A 212 -8.07 2.36 -8.34
CA GLN A 212 -6.92 3.08 -8.84
C GLN A 212 -6.64 2.64 -10.27
N TYR A 213 -6.79 3.56 -11.20
CA TYR A 213 -6.46 3.39 -12.61
C TYR A 213 -5.00 3.76 -12.83
N VAL A 214 -4.26 2.89 -13.51
CA VAL A 214 -2.91 3.13 -14.01
C VAL A 214 -3.04 3.43 -15.50
N ILE A 215 -2.82 4.68 -15.88
CA ILE A 215 -3.05 5.17 -17.25
C ILE A 215 -1.72 5.57 -17.86
N ASP A 216 -1.38 5.00 -19.01
CA ASP A 216 -0.14 5.31 -19.71
C ASP A 216 -0.08 6.81 -20.10
N ALA A 217 0.96 7.50 -19.66
CA ALA A 217 1.12 8.95 -19.81
C ALA A 217 1.57 9.37 -21.22
N HIS A 218 1.76 8.42 -22.14
CA HIS A 218 2.08 8.69 -23.54
C HIS A 218 0.89 8.45 -24.47
N SER A 219 0.18 7.33 -24.27
CA SER A 219 -0.91 6.86 -25.12
C SER A 219 -2.30 7.13 -24.55
N GLY A 220 -2.43 7.31 -23.23
CA GLY A 220 -3.71 7.49 -22.53
C GLY A 220 -4.46 6.19 -22.30
N SER A 221 -3.87 5.03 -22.62
CA SER A 221 -4.51 3.73 -22.42
C SER A 221 -4.50 3.32 -20.94
N VAL A 222 -5.56 2.68 -20.46
CA VAL A 222 -5.58 2.04 -19.14
C VAL A 222 -4.68 0.80 -19.18
N LEU A 223 -3.55 0.85 -18.49
CA LEU A 223 -2.61 -0.26 -18.37
C LEU A 223 -3.09 -1.30 -17.37
N PHE A 224 -3.66 -0.84 -16.26
CA PHE A 224 -4.14 -1.67 -15.17
C PHE A 224 -5.19 -0.93 -14.34
N THR A 225 -6.09 -1.68 -13.72
CA THR A 225 -7.01 -1.16 -12.71
C THR A 225 -6.85 -2.00 -11.46
N LEU A 226 -6.50 -1.36 -10.36
CA LEU A 226 -6.43 -1.97 -9.05
C LEU A 226 -7.68 -1.62 -8.26
N ASN A 227 -8.44 -2.62 -7.84
CA ASN A 227 -9.46 -2.40 -6.83
C ASN A 227 -8.77 -2.23 -5.46
N LEU A 228 -8.82 -1.01 -4.94
CA LEU A 228 -8.30 -0.62 -3.63
C LEU A 228 -9.28 -0.88 -2.49
N LEU A 229 -10.47 -1.41 -2.77
CA LEU A 229 -11.18 -2.19 -1.77
C LEU A 229 -10.48 -3.54 -1.67
N MET A 230 -9.37 -3.55 -0.93
CA MET A 230 -8.65 -4.78 -0.62
C MET A 230 -9.54 -5.63 0.28
N THR A 231 -10.39 -6.47 -0.32
CA THR A 231 -11.29 -7.40 0.38
C THR A 231 -12.02 -6.74 1.57
N GLY A 232 -12.43 -5.49 1.38
CA GLY A 232 -13.29 -4.81 2.35
C GLY A 232 -14.67 -5.43 2.22
N ARG A 233 -15.20 -5.99 3.30
CA ARG A 233 -16.55 -6.58 3.33
C ARG A 233 -17.50 -5.63 2.61
N SER A 234 -18.13 -6.02 1.52
CA SER A 234 -19.06 -5.13 0.83
C SER A 234 -20.42 -5.19 1.52
N ARG A 235 -20.62 -4.39 2.57
CA ARG A 235 -21.83 -4.41 3.43
C ARG A 235 -22.70 -3.19 3.23
N TYR A 236 -23.99 -3.42 3.03
CA TYR A 236 -25.01 -2.38 2.93
C TYR A 236 -26.08 -2.67 3.97
N THR A 237 -26.33 -1.71 4.85
CA THR A 237 -27.40 -1.81 5.84
C THR A 237 -28.44 -0.75 5.58
N TYR A 238 -29.66 -1.20 5.40
CA TYR A 238 -30.83 -0.37 5.15
C TYR A 238 -31.75 -0.36 6.37
N ASN A 239 -32.52 0.70 6.52
CA ASN A 239 -33.57 0.84 7.51
C ASN A 239 -34.92 0.97 6.76
N ALA A 240 -35.84 0.06 7.01
CA ALA A 240 -37.19 0.11 6.44
C ALA A 240 -38.15 1.00 7.24
N PHE A 241 -37.71 1.55 8.39
CA PHE A 241 -38.47 2.43 9.27
C PHE A 241 -39.85 1.86 9.65
N HIS A 242 -39.91 0.55 9.93
CA HIS A 242 -41.13 -0.22 10.21
C HIS A 242 -42.10 -0.35 9.03
N GLY A 243 -41.67 0.03 7.83
CA GLY A 243 -42.35 -0.22 6.57
C GLY A 243 -42.02 -1.59 5.99
N THR A 244 -42.71 -1.97 4.92
CA THR A 244 -42.52 -3.25 4.22
C THR A 244 -41.86 -3.09 2.85
N SER A 245 -41.43 -1.89 2.49
CA SER A 245 -40.72 -1.64 1.24
C SER A 245 -39.24 -2.00 1.39
N LEU A 246 -38.76 -2.95 0.58
CA LEU A 246 -37.37 -3.38 0.56
C LEU A 246 -36.60 -2.74 -0.62
N PRO A 247 -35.29 -2.47 -0.47
CA PRO A 247 -34.49 -2.73 0.74
C PRO A 247 -34.67 -1.66 1.84
N GLY A 248 -35.36 -0.56 1.58
CA GLY A 248 -35.50 0.57 2.51
C GLY A 248 -34.48 1.68 2.24
N THR A 249 -34.18 2.50 3.24
CA THR A 249 -33.22 3.60 3.13
C THR A 249 -31.84 3.14 3.56
N LEU A 250 -30.81 3.35 2.73
CA LEU A 250 -29.43 3.02 3.09
C LEU A 250 -28.97 3.90 4.25
N VAL A 251 -28.51 3.29 5.34
CA VAL A 251 -28.11 3.97 6.58
C VAL A 251 -26.67 3.69 7.00
N ARG A 252 -26.07 2.60 6.51
CA ARG A 252 -24.67 2.25 6.81
C ARG A 252 -24.00 1.50 5.67
N ILE A 253 -22.75 1.85 5.39
CA ILE A 253 -21.86 1.18 4.41
C ILE A 253 -20.56 0.72 5.07
N GLU A 254 -19.77 -0.10 4.37
CA GLU A 254 -18.47 -0.56 4.86
C GLU A 254 -17.55 0.59 5.27
N GLY A 255 -16.85 0.40 6.39
CA GLY A 255 -15.93 1.40 6.96
C GLY A 255 -16.62 2.55 7.72
N GLN A 256 -17.95 2.66 7.66
CA GLN A 256 -18.70 3.65 8.42
C GLN A 256 -18.86 3.21 9.89
N GLY A 257 -18.64 4.15 10.82
CA GLY A 257 -18.90 3.94 12.25
C GLY A 257 -20.37 3.62 12.55
N PRO A 258 -20.69 3.24 13.80
CA PRO A 258 -22.06 2.89 14.21
C PRO A 258 -23.08 3.98 13.87
N TYR A 259 -24.26 3.58 13.43
CA TYR A 259 -25.38 4.48 13.12
C TYR A 259 -26.05 5.00 14.39
N GLY A 260 -25.94 4.27 15.51
CA GLY A 260 -26.54 4.64 16.79
C GLY A 260 -27.91 4.01 17.03
N ASP A 261 -28.32 3.06 16.18
CA ASP A 261 -29.49 2.20 16.35
C ASP A 261 -29.01 0.75 16.45
N ALA A 262 -29.39 0.08 17.55
CA ALA A 262 -28.84 -1.23 17.86
C ALA A 262 -29.14 -2.30 16.80
N ASP A 263 -30.33 -2.28 16.20
CA ASP A 263 -30.72 -3.29 15.21
C ASP A 263 -30.02 -3.05 13.87
N VAL A 264 -29.89 -1.79 13.46
CA VAL A 264 -29.07 -1.40 12.30
C VAL A 264 -27.61 -1.79 12.52
N ASP A 265 -27.06 -1.49 13.69
CA ASP A 265 -25.65 -1.77 13.98
C ASP A 265 -25.36 -3.27 14.05
N ASN A 266 -26.23 -4.04 14.70
CA ASN A 266 -26.15 -5.50 14.72
C ASN A 266 -26.28 -6.11 13.33
N ALA A 267 -27.24 -5.66 12.51
CA ALA A 267 -27.42 -6.16 11.14
C ALA A 267 -26.18 -5.90 10.27
N HIS A 268 -25.51 -4.77 10.47
CA HIS A 268 -24.25 -4.46 9.80
C HIS A 268 -23.12 -5.36 10.28
N ASP A 269 -22.96 -5.51 11.60
CA ASP A 269 -21.87 -6.27 12.20
C ASP A 269 -21.99 -7.78 11.91
N PHE A 270 -23.20 -8.35 11.93
CA PHE A 270 -23.44 -9.75 11.57
C PHE A 270 -23.28 -10.05 10.08
N ALA A 271 -23.56 -9.09 9.19
CA ALA A 271 -23.16 -9.20 7.79
C ALA A 271 -21.62 -9.31 7.69
N GLY A 272 -20.88 -8.60 8.56
CA GLY A 272 -19.42 -8.72 8.64
C GLY A 272 -18.98 -10.09 9.10
N ALA A 273 -19.59 -10.63 10.16
CA ALA A 273 -19.31 -11.98 10.64
C ALA A 273 -19.62 -13.05 9.57
N THR A 274 -20.67 -12.84 8.77
CA THR A 274 -21.02 -13.75 7.66
C THR A 274 -19.96 -13.74 6.57
N TYR A 275 -19.48 -12.56 6.17
CA TYR A 275 -18.36 -12.45 5.23
C TYR A 275 -17.12 -13.17 5.77
N ASP A 276 -16.75 -12.88 7.03
CA ASP A 276 -15.59 -13.50 7.68
C ASP A 276 -15.70 -15.02 7.71
N TYR A 277 -16.90 -15.57 7.89
CA TYR A 277 -17.11 -17.01 7.85
C TYR A 277 -16.74 -17.58 6.48
N TYR A 278 -17.23 -16.99 5.38
CA TYR A 278 -16.90 -17.46 4.03
C TYR A 278 -15.42 -17.29 3.70
N PHE A 279 -14.85 -16.15 4.06
CA PHE A 279 -13.44 -15.86 3.83
C PHE A 279 -12.53 -16.79 4.63
N ASN A 280 -12.71 -16.86 5.95
CA ASN A 280 -11.81 -17.60 6.83
C ASN A 280 -12.01 -19.13 6.75
N THR A 281 -13.23 -19.60 6.49
CA THR A 281 -13.54 -21.04 6.49
C THR A 281 -13.40 -21.66 5.10
N HIS A 282 -13.82 -20.92 4.06
CA HIS A 282 -13.92 -21.46 2.70
C HIS A 282 -12.92 -20.81 1.74
N GLY A 283 -12.17 -19.80 2.16
CA GLY A 283 -11.25 -19.05 1.30
C GLY A 283 -11.96 -18.23 0.22
N ARG A 284 -13.26 -17.98 0.40
CA ARG A 284 -14.11 -17.33 -0.62
C ARG A 284 -14.25 -15.85 -0.36
N ASP A 285 -14.20 -15.06 -1.44
CA ASP A 285 -14.59 -13.65 -1.39
C ASP A 285 -16.12 -13.54 -1.38
N SER A 286 -16.72 -13.37 -0.20
CA SER A 286 -18.18 -13.43 0.03
C SER A 286 -18.81 -14.82 -0.25
N TYR A 287 -20.15 -14.88 -0.27
CA TYR A 287 -20.89 -16.13 -0.44
C TYR A 287 -20.80 -16.74 -1.84
N ASP A 288 -20.46 -15.92 -2.85
CA ASP A 288 -20.41 -16.30 -4.26
C ASP A 288 -18.98 -16.52 -4.80
N ASP A 289 -17.97 -16.36 -3.94
CA ASP A 289 -16.55 -16.41 -4.33
C ASP A 289 -16.14 -15.34 -5.36
N ALA A 290 -16.95 -14.29 -5.50
CA ALA A 290 -16.74 -13.20 -6.44
C ALA A 290 -16.98 -11.81 -5.82
N GLY A 291 -17.00 -11.72 -4.48
CA GLY A 291 -17.10 -10.47 -3.74
C GLY A 291 -18.51 -9.90 -3.67
N ALA A 292 -19.56 -10.74 -3.77
CA ALA A 292 -20.93 -10.26 -3.72
C ALA A 292 -21.22 -9.39 -2.48
N PRO A 293 -21.98 -8.30 -2.65
CA PRO A 293 -22.37 -7.46 -1.53
C PRO A 293 -23.35 -8.19 -0.60
N LEU A 294 -23.17 -7.98 0.70
CA LEU A 294 -24.09 -8.40 1.75
C LEU A 294 -25.01 -7.24 2.10
N ALA A 295 -26.28 -7.37 1.71
CA ALA A 295 -27.32 -6.40 2.01
C ALA A 295 -28.21 -6.89 3.16
N SER A 296 -28.39 -6.06 4.18
CA SER A 296 -29.27 -6.31 5.31
C SER A 296 -30.28 -5.17 5.46
N THR A 297 -31.53 -5.48 5.80
CA THR A 297 -32.55 -4.47 6.13
C THR A 297 -32.99 -4.65 7.58
N ALA A 298 -32.84 -3.60 8.39
CA ALA A 298 -33.37 -3.52 9.75
C ALA A 298 -34.76 -2.85 9.77
N HIS A 299 -35.51 -3.05 10.87
CA HIS A 299 -36.84 -2.47 11.09
C HIS A 299 -37.85 -2.77 9.98
N TYR A 300 -37.90 -4.01 9.49
CA TYR A 300 -38.90 -4.43 8.51
C TYR A 300 -40.26 -4.71 9.18
N GLY A 301 -41.28 -3.94 8.80
CA GLY A 301 -42.64 -4.09 9.29
C GLY A 301 -42.82 -3.82 10.79
N VAL A 302 -43.97 -4.24 11.32
CA VAL A 302 -44.31 -4.21 12.76
C VAL A 302 -44.88 -5.56 13.18
N ASN A 303 -44.78 -5.90 14.47
CA ASN A 303 -45.27 -7.16 15.06
C ASN A 303 -44.64 -8.44 14.48
N TYR A 304 -43.37 -8.39 14.07
CA TYR A 304 -42.58 -9.60 13.84
C TYR A 304 -41.89 -10.01 15.16
N ALA A 305 -41.93 -11.31 15.44
CA ALA A 305 -41.47 -11.93 16.70
C ALA A 305 -39.99 -12.31 16.64
#